data_AF-A0A3B9AJT1-F1
#
_entry.id   AF-A0A3B9AJT1-F1
#
_cell.length_a   1.000
_cell.length_b   1.000
_cell.length_c   1.000
_cell.angle_alpha   90.00
_cell.angle_beta   90.00
_cell.angle_gamma   90.00
#
_symmetry.space_group_name_H-M   'P 1'
#
loop_
_entity.id
_entity.type
_entity.pdbx_description
1 polymer ?
#
loop_
_entity_poly.entity_id
_entity_poly.type
_entity_poly.pdbx_seq_one_letter_code
_entity_poly.pdbx_strand_id
1 'polypeptide(L)' 'MRFSFFALALCFILTQLRAQSEADKLVISHLTGDFYIYTTFNQYEDSRVMANGMYLVTNSGVVMIDTPWDTTQ' A
#
# COMPACT_ATOMS: atom_id res chain seq x y z
N MET A 1 -41.05 -18.32 0.33
CA MET A 1 -40.58 -18.37 1.73
C MET A 1 -39.28 -19.13 1.88
N ARG A 2 -39.22 -20.45 1.61
CA ARG A 2 -37.99 -21.27 1.76
C ARG A 2 -36.80 -20.77 0.92
N PHE A 3 -37.04 -20.38 -0.32
CA PHE A 3 -36.00 -19.83 -1.21
C PHE A 3 -35.46 -18.47 -0.73
N SER A 4 -36.34 -17.66 -0.13
CA SER A 4 -36.00 -16.34 0.40
C SER A 4 -35.03 -16.44 1.59
N PHE A 5 -35.21 -17.44 2.47
CA PHE A 5 -34.28 -17.70 3.58
C PHE A 5 -32.91 -18.16 3.08
N PHE A 6 -32.87 -18.97 2.03
CA PHE A 6 -31.61 -19.43 1.44
C PHE A 6 -30.85 -18.29 0.76
N ALA A 7 -31.54 -17.44 0.00
CA ALA A 7 -30.95 -16.26 -0.61
C ALA A 7 -30.39 -15.29 0.44
N LEU A 8 -31.12 -15.08 1.54
CA LEU A 8 -30.67 -14.23 2.64
C LEU A 8 -29.41 -14.78 3.32
N ALA A 9 -29.37 -16.09 3.60
CA ALA A 9 -28.19 -16.75 4.16
C ALA A 9 -26.97 -16.62 3.23
N LEU A 10 -27.17 -16.78 1.91
CA LEU A 10 -26.11 -16.61 0.92
C LEU A 10 -25.56 -15.16 0.90
N CYS A 11 -26.44 -14.14 0.97
CA CYS A 11 -26.00 -12.74 1.07
C CYS A 11 -25.11 -12.49 2.30
N PHE A 12 -25.45 -13.07 3.46
CA PHE A 12 -24.62 -12.93 4.66
C PHE A 12 -23.24 -13.56 4.50
N ILE A 13 -23.14 -14.71 3.84
CA ILE A 13 -21.85 -15.39 3.57
C ILE A 13 -20.97 -14.54 2.65
N LEU A 14 -21.56 -13.88 1.64
CA LEU A 14 -20.82 -13.05 0.68
C LEU A 14 -20.20 -11.78 1.31
N THR A 15 -20.75 -11.25 2.40
CA THR A 15 -20.19 -10.06 3.08
C THR A 15 -18.82 -10.29 3.72
N GLN A 16 -18.45 -11.55 3.97
CA GLN A 16 -17.19 -11.92 4.61
C GLN A 16 -16.04 -12.10 3.60
N LEU A 17 -16.32 -12.02 2.31
CA LEU A 17 -15.31 -12.17 1.27
C LEU A 17 -14.59 -10.82 1.05
N ARG A 18 -13.49 -10.60 1.78
CA ARG A 18 -12.58 -9.48 1.52
C ARG A 18 -11.50 -9.90 0.51
N ALA A 19 -11.80 -9.73 -0.78
CA ALA A 19 -10.88 -10.07 -1.88
C ALA A 19 -9.97 -8.92 -2.32
N GLN A 20 -10.22 -7.69 -1.86
CA GLN A 20 -9.38 -6.53 -2.16
C GLN A 20 -8.32 -6.41 -1.05
N SER A 21 -7.11 -6.92 -1.30
CA SER A 21 -5.95 -6.50 -0.50
C SER A 21 -5.72 -5.01 -0.77
N GLU A 22 -5.46 -4.21 0.28
CA GLU A 22 -4.94 -2.86 0.05
C GLU A 22 -3.68 -2.98 -0.81
N ALA A 23 -3.61 -2.21 -1.89
CA ALA A 23 -2.41 -2.17 -2.69
C ALA A 23 -1.25 -1.63 -1.84
N ASP A 24 -0.05 -2.18 -2.02
CA ASP A 24 1.12 -1.80 -1.22
C ASP A 24 1.27 -0.27 -1.21
N LYS A 25 1.26 0.32 -0.01
CA LYS A 25 1.39 1.77 0.21
C LYS A 25 2.86 2.22 0.11
N LEU A 26 3.78 1.30 0.40
CA LEU A 26 5.21 1.51 0.41
C LEU A 26 5.91 0.24 -0.11
N VAL A 27 6.78 0.41 -1.10
CA VAL A 27 7.67 -0.64 -1.60
C VAL A 27 9.10 -0.18 -1.40
N ILE A 28 9.94 -0.99 -0.77
CA ILE A 28 11.36 -0.70 -0.58
C ILE A 28 12.19 -1.68 -1.42
N SER A 29 13.14 -1.16 -2.18
CA SER A 29 14.11 -1.96 -2.92
C SER A 29 15.53 -1.53 -2.56
N HIS A 30 16.41 -2.52 -2.43
CA HIS A 30 17.84 -2.27 -2.26
C HIS A 30 18.42 -1.77 -3.59
N LEU A 31 19.19 -0.67 -3.56
CA LEU A 31 19.85 -0.14 -4.74
C LEU A 31 21.30 -0.60 -4.82
N THR A 32 22.10 -0.23 -3.81
CA THR A 32 23.52 -0.60 -3.69
C THR A 32 24.05 -0.17 -2.34
N GLY A 33 25.06 -0.88 -1.80
CA GLY A 33 25.66 -0.55 -0.49
C GLY A 33 24.59 -0.37 0.58
N ASP A 34 24.56 0.81 1.22
CA ASP A 34 23.58 1.17 2.23
C ASP A 34 22.42 2.04 1.69
N PHE A 35 22.27 2.13 0.38
CA PHE A 35 21.23 2.91 -0.30
C PHE A 35 20.03 2.05 -0.68
N TYR A 36 18.84 2.61 -0.43
CA TYR A 36 17.55 1.99 -0.69
C TYR A 36 16.63 2.98 -1.40
N ILE A 37 15.85 2.49 -2.36
CA ILE A 37 14.76 3.24 -2.97
C ILE A 37 13.49 2.90 -2.21
N TYR A 38 12.70 3.91 -1.88
CA TYR A 38 11.33 3.72 -1.42
C TYR A 38 10.37 4.30 -2.45
N THR A 39 9.38 3.50 -2.84
CA THR A 39 8.31 3.88 -3.75
C THR A 39 7.02 3.99 -2.95
N THR A 40 6.40 5.16 -2.98
CA THR A 40 5.05 5.39 -2.45
C THR A 40 4.06 5.64 -3.56
N PHE A 41 2.78 5.39 -3.29
CA PHE A 41 1.71 5.55 -4.25
C PHE A 41 0.65 6.49 -3.70
N ASN A 42 0.16 7.40 -4.54
CA ASN A 42 -0.96 8.26 -4.18
C ASN A 42 -1.89 8.46 -5.38
N GLN A 43 -3.08 8.97 -5.11
CA GLN A 43 -4.04 9.37 -6.13
C GLN A 43 -3.75 10.81 -6.58
N TYR A 44 -3.61 11.04 -7.88
CA TYR A 44 -3.46 12.35 -8.48
C TYR A 44 -4.21 12.40 -9.80
N GLU A 45 -5.11 13.38 -9.98
CA GLU A 45 -5.91 13.57 -11.20
C GLU A 45 -6.51 12.25 -11.74
N ASP A 46 -7.27 11.54 -10.90
CA ASP A 46 -7.92 10.27 -11.23
C ASP A 46 -6.99 9.09 -11.60
N SER A 47 -5.67 9.26 -11.42
CA SER A 47 -4.65 8.24 -11.62
C SER A 47 -3.95 7.84 -10.31
N ARG A 48 -3.60 6.55 -10.17
CA ARG A 48 -2.67 6.09 -9.13
C ARG A 48 -1.25 6.33 -9.64
N VAL A 49 -0.56 7.28 -9.01
CA VAL A 49 0.81 7.69 -9.38
C VAL A 49 1.80 7.12 -8.37
N MET A 50 2.95 6.67 -8.87
CA MET A 50 4.08 6.26 -8.04
C MET A 50 5.12 7.38 -7.93
N ALA A 51 5.72 7.51 -6.75
CA ALA A 51 6.82 8.43 -6.49
C ALA A 51 7.96 7.70 -5.79
N ASN A 52 9.18 7.87 -6.30
CA ASN A 52 10.39 7.30 -5.73
C ASN A 52 11.12 8.35 -4.92
N GLY A 53 11.48 8.00 -3.68
CA GLY A 53 12.55 8.65 -2.95
C GLY A 53 13.64 7.65 -2.59
N MET A 54 14.63 8.11 -1.85
CA MET A 54 15.77 7.27 -1.45
C MET A 54 16.10 7.50 0.01
N TYR A 55 16.64 6.49 0.68
CA TYR A 55 17.31 6.70 1.94
C TYR A 55 18.66 5.98 1.98
N LEU A 56 19.59 6.59 2.72
CA LEU A 56 20.91 6.05 3.03
C LEU A 56 20.94 5.67 4.51
N VAL A 57 21.25 4.40 4.80
CA VAL A 57 21.54 3.96 6.15
C VAL A 57 22.99 4.31 6.50
N THR A 58 23.20 4.94 7.63
CA THR A 58 24.52 5.28 8.16
C THR A 58 24.66 4.72 9.57
N ASN A 59 25.89 4.72 10.10
CA ASN A 59 26.15 4.32 11.49
C ASN A 59 25.43 5.19 12.54
N SER A 60 24.98 6.40 12.16
CA SER A 60 24.35 7.36 13.07
C SER A 60 22.85 7.54 12.84
N GLY A 61 22.27 6.85 11.86
CA GLY A 61 20.85 6.99 11.50
C GLY A 61 20.62 6.94 10.00
N VAL A 62 19.47 7.47 9.56
CA VAL A 62 19.03 7.43 8.16
C VAL A 62 19.00 8.84 7.58
N VAL A 63 19.55 9.01 6.38
CA VAL A 63 19.39 10.23 5.58
C VAL A 63 18.31 9.97 4.55
N MET A 64 17.18 10.68 4.65
CA MET A 64 16.07 10.58 3.70
C MET A 64 16.23 11.64 2.62
N ILE A 65 16.09 11.22 1.36
CA ILE A 65 16.21 12.03 0.16
C ILE A 65 14.84 12.01 -0.53
N ASP A 66 14.26 13.20 -0.66
CA ASP A 66 12.83 13.43 -0.85
C ASP A 66 12.00 12.91 0.34
N THR A 67 10.70 13.20 0.35
CA THR A 67 9.76 12.69 1.37
C THR A 67 8.70 11.84 0.69
N PRO A 68 8.19 10.79 1.35
CA PRO A 68 7.06 10.04 0.82
C PRO A 68 5.84 10.94 0.65
N TRP A 69 4.96 10.58 -0.28
CA TRP A 69 3.70 11.31 -0.49
C TRP A 69 2.66 11.11 0.63
N ASP A 70 2.93 10.15 1.53
CA ASP A 70 2.09 9.85 2.68
C ASP A 70 2.63 10.56 3.93
N THR A 71 1.75 10.82 4.88
CA THR A 71 2.01 11.58 6.11
C THR A 71 2.29 10.68 7.32
N THR A 72 2.22 9.35 7.13
CA THR A 72 2.43 8.38 8.20
C THR A 72 3.90 8.01 8.42
N GLN A 73 4.80 8.47 7.55
CA GLN A 73 6.25 8.22 7.64
C GLN A 73 7.02 9.42 8.19
#